data_AF-A0AAX0VYD1-F1
#
_entry.id   AF-A0AAX0VYD1-F1
#
_cell.length_a   1.000
_cell.length_b   1.000
_cell.length_c   1.000
_cell.angle_alpha   90.00
_cell.angle_beta   90.00
_cell.angle_gamma   90.00
#
_symmetry.space_group_name_H-M   'P 1'
#
loop_
_entity.id
_entity.type
_entity.pdbx_description
1 polymer ?
#
loop_
_entity_poly.entity_id
_entity_poly.type
_entity_poly.pdbx_seq_one_letter_code
_entity_poly.pdbx_strand_id
1 'polypeptide(L)'
;MNNFPSFATLEGEVLSEAVLDARAMCSMNFARDEFNKLYELLYPMCSSHEEGPMCDIARHLEQVRIFSRNFCWAHRHLGASYGVVGERAGMDDEVIV
;
A
#
# COMPACT_ATOMS: atom_id res chain seq x y z
N MET A 1 20.40 -40.33 -18.56
CA MET A 1 21.09 -39.05 -18.29
C MET A 1 20.12 -38.17 -17.53
N ASN A 2 20.39 -37.90 -16.26
CA ASN A 2 19.48 -37.15 -15.39
C ASN A 2 19.84 -35.66 -15.46
N ASN A 3 19.03 -34.86 -16.16
CA ASN A 3 19.12 -33.40 -16.18
C ASN A 3 18.37 -32.85 -14.95
N PHE A 4 19.06 -32.69 -13.83
CA PHE A 4 18.56 -31.83 -12.76
C PHE A 4 18.86 -30.37 -13.13
N PRO A 5 17.93 -29.42 -12.89
CA PRO A 5 18.20 -28.01 -13.12
C PRO A 5 19.39 -27.57 -12.27
N SER A 6 20.31 -26.81 -12.87
CA SER A 6 21.45 -26.20 -12.18
C SER A 6 20.94 -25.35 -11.02
N PHE A 7 21.62 -25.40 -9.87
CA PHE A 7 21.35 -24.53 -8.72
C PHE A 7 21.14 -23.08 -9.19
N ALA A 8 19.93 -22.55 -8.98
CA ALA A 8 19.63 -21.15 -9.24
C ALA A 8 20.06 -20.35 -8.00
N THR A 9 21.07 -19.51 -8.15
CA THR A 9 21.43 -18.54 -7.12
C THR A 9 20.33 -17.48 -7.09
N LEU A 10 19.54 -17.46 -6.02
CA LEU A 10 18.61 -16.37 -5.76
C LEU A 10 19.41 -15.19 -5.20
N GLU A 11 19.53 -14.13 -6.00
CA GLU A 11 20.04 -12.85 -5.53
C GLU A 11 18.93 -12.14 -4.75
N GLY A 12 19.20 -11.84 -3.47
CA GLY A 12 18.30 -11.10 -2.61
C GLY A 12 19.07 -10.04 -1.84
N GLU A 13 18.47 -8.86 -1.70
CA GLU A 13 19.00 -7.79 -0.86
C GLU A 13 18.29 -7.80 0.50
N VAL A 14 19.05 -7.64 1.57
CA VAL A 14 18.48 -7.42 2.90
C VAL A 14 18.03 -5.97 2.98
N LEU A 15 16.72 -5.75 2.93
CA LEU A 15 16.14 -4.44 3.16
C LEU A 15 16.33 -4.01 4.63
N SER A 16 16.63 -2.73 4.83
CA SER A 16 16.77 -2.15 6.17
C SER A 16 15.45 -2.18 6.94
N GLU A 17 15.54 -2.26 8.27
CA GLU A 17 14.36 -2.18 9.13
C GLU A 17 13.65 -0.82 8.96
N ALA A 18 12.35 -0.84 8.67
CA ALA A 18 11.51 0.35 8.81
C ALA A 18 11.32 0.64 10.30
N VAL A 19 12.06 1.63 10.80
CA VAL A 19 11.83 2.15 12.14
C VAL A 19 10.93 3.37 12.03
N LEU A 20 9.67 3.20 12.40
CA LEU A 20 8.76 4.33 12.61
C LEU A 20 8.97 4.87 14.01
N ASP A 21 9.36 6.14 14.12
CA ASP A 21 9.39 6.80 15.41
C ASP A 21 7.96 6.97 15.98
N ALA A 22 7.88 7.30 17.26
CA ALA A 22 6.60 7.44 17.95
C ALA A 22 5.70 8.53 17.31
N ARG A 23 6.30 9.60 16.76
CA ARG A 23 5.56 10.70 16.15
C ARG A 23 4.97 10.29 14.80
N ALA A 24 5.72 9.55 14.00
CA ALA A 24 5.29 8.98 12.73
C ALA A 24 4.14 7.98 12.96
N MET A 25 4.30 7.09 13.94
CA MET A 25 3.23 6.16 14.35
C MET A 25 1.96 6.89 14.79
N CYS A 26 2.07 7.91 15.63
CA CYS A 26 0.93 8.71 16.07
C CYS A 26 0.23 9.42 14.90
N SER A 27 1.00 10.02 13.98
CA SER A 27 0.46 10.69 12.79
C SER A 27 -0.28 9.71 11.88
N MET A 28 0.25 8.49 11.70
CA MET A 28 -0.40 7.44 10.91
C MET A 28 -1.68 6.92 11.56
N ASN A 29 -1.70 6.76 12.89
CA ASN A 29 -2.90 6.37 13.62
C ASN A 29 -4.00 7.44 13.46
N PHE A 30 -3.64 8.71 13.62
CA PHE A 30 -4.57 9.81 13.39
C PHE A 30 -5.11 9.83 11.95
N ALA A 31 -4.26 9.67 10.95
CA ALA A 31 -4.68 9.61 9.55
C ALA A 31 -5.66 8.45 9.28
N ARG A 32 -5.43 7.29 9.90
CA ARG A 32 -6.34 6.15 9.80
C ARG A 32 -7.69 6.44 10.44
N ASP A 33 -7.70 7.05 11.61
CA ASP A 33 -8.94 7.38 12.30
C ASP A 33 -9.76 8.41 11.50
N GLU A 34 -9.12 9.44 10.96
CA GLU A 34 -9.78 10.41 10.09
C GLU A 34 -10.28 9.80 8.79
N PHE A 35 -9.50 8.92 8.15
CA PHE A 35 -9.95 8.22 6.96
C PHE A 35 -11.14 7.31 7.24
N ASN A 36 -11.16 6.59 8.37
CA ASN A 36 -12.30 5.76 8.74
C ASN A 36 -13.57 6.61 8.90
N LYS A 37 -13.48 7.79 9.54
CA LYS A 37 -14.62 8.72 9.63
C LYS A 37 -15.09 9.16 8.24
N LEU A 38 -14.16 9.52 7.36
CA LEU A 38 -14.47 9.92 5.99
C LEU A 38 -15.14 8.79 5.20
N TYR A 39 -14.62 7.57 5.34
CA TYR A 39 -15.15 6.38 4.69
C TYR A 39 -16.59 6.09 5.12
N GLU A 40 -16.87 6.11 6.43
CA GLU A 40 -18.23 5.90 6.96
C GLU A 40 -19.23 6.97 6.47
N LEU A 41 -18.76 8.19 6.24
CA LEU A 41 -19.59 9.26 5.68
C LEU A 41 -19.84 9.08 4.19
N LEU A 42 -18.78 8.85 3.41
CA LEU A 42 -18.85 8.92 1.94
C LEU A 42 -19.22 7.60 1.28
N TYR A 43 -18.70 6.48 1.76
CA TYR A 43 -18.85 5.19 1.08
C TYR A 43 -20.33 4.81 0.90
N PRO A 44 -21.22 4.92 1.91
CA PRO A 44 -22.64 4.59 1.72
C PRO A 44 -23.35 5.47 0.68
N MET A 45 -22.92 6.72 0.52
CA MET A 45 -23.48 7.64 -0.48
C MET A 45 -22.99 7.30 -1.89
N CYS A 46 -21.82 6.69 -2.02
CA CYS A 46 -21.15 6.46 -3.29
C CYS A 46 -21.35 5.02 -3.80
N SER A 47 -21.47 4.03 -2.90
CA SER A 47 -21.40 2.61 -3.24
C SER A 47 -22.62 2.07 -4.00
N SER A 48 -23.75 2.77 -3.98
CA SER A 48 -24.96 2.38 -4.71
C SER A 48 -24.96 2.83 -6.17
N HIS A 49 -23.97 3.61 -6.60
CA HIS A 49 -23.85 4.07 -7.97
C HIS A 49 -23.05 3.06 -8.78
N GLU A 50 -23.64 2.57 -9.88
CA GLU A 50 -22.97 1.59 -10.76
C GLU A 50 -21.93 2.26 -11.69
N GLU A 51 -22.14 3.53 -12.04
CA GLU A 51 -21.28 4.27 -12.96
C GLU A 51 -21.11 5.75 -12.55
N GLY A 52 -20.11 6.39 -13.15
CA GLY A 52 -19.84 7.82 -12.98
C GLY A 52 -19.03 8.17 -11.71
N PRO A 53 -18.90 9.48 -11.40
CA PRO A 53 -17.96 9.96 -10.39
C PRO A 53 -18.16 9.38 -8.98
N MET A 54 -19.40 9.04 -8.61
CA MET A 54 -19.69 8.44 -7.30
C MET A 54 -19.17 6.99 -7.21
N CYS A 55 -19.32 6.19 -8.26
CA CYS A 55 -18.73 4.86 -8.35
C CYS A 55 -17.20 4.94 -8.28
N ASP A 56 -16.59 5.91 -8.98
CA ASP A 56 -15.16 6.15 -8.93
C ASP A 56 -14.68 6.55 -7.53
N ILE A 57 -15.41 7.41 -6.82
CA ILE A 57 -15.09 7.79 -5.44
C ILE A 57 -15.12 6.57 -4.51
N ALA A 58 -16.17 5.74 -4.59
CA ALA A 58 -16.25 4.50 -3.80
C ALA A 58 -15.04 3.58 -4.08
N ARG A 59 -14.70 3.39 -5.37
CA ARG A 59 -13.51 2.64 -5.78
C ARG A 59 -12.22 3.24 -5.22
N HIS A 60 -12.06 4.56 -5.26
CA HIS A 60 -10.86 5.22 -4.75
C HIS A 60 -10.75 5.15 -3.22
N LEU A 61 -11.85 5.23 -2.49
CA LEU A 61 -11.87 5.00 -1.03
C LEU A 61 -11.36 3.59 -0.69
N GLU A 62 -11.86 2.57 -1.37
CA GLU A 62 -11.36 1.19 -1.21
C GLU A 62 -9.87 1.06 -1.56
N GLN A 63 -9.45 1.67 -2.67
CA GLN A 63 -8.05 1.64 -3.09
C GLN A 63 -7.12 2.29 -2.07
N VAL A 64 -7.50 3.41 -1.46
CA VAL A 64 -6.71 4.03 -0.39
C VAL A 64 -6.57 3.07 0.79
N ARG A 65 -7.65 2.39 1.19
CA ARG A 65 -7.61 1.41 2.29
C ARG A 65 -6.68 0.23 1.98
N ILE A 66 -6.76 -0.31 0.77
CA ILE A 66 -5.99 -1.49 0.32
C ILE A 66 -4.52 -1.14 0.11
N PHE A 67 -4.23 -0.07 -0.65
CA PHE A 67 -2.88 0.23 -1.11
C PHE A 67 -2.05 1.05 -0.12
N SER A 68 -2.68 1.74 0.83
CA SER A 68 -1.93 2.53 1.83
C SER A 68 -1.23 1.67 2.89
N ARG A 69 -1.53 0.35 2.96
CA ARG A 69 -1.03 -0.59 3.99
C ARG A 69 -0.90 0.07 5.35
N ASN A 70 -2.04 0.41 5.95
CA ASN A 70 -2.10 1.04 7.27
C ASN A 70 -1.62 2.52 7.29
N PHE A 71 -1.70 3.24 6.17
CA PHE A 71 -1.13 4.58 5.98
C PHE A 71 0.41 4.62 6.09
N CYS A 72 1.06 3.47 5.93
CA CYS A 72 2.50 3.30 6.07
C CYS A 72 3.20 3.46 4.70
N TRP A 73 2.86 4.51 3.94
CA TRP A 73 3.27 4.64 2.53
C TRP A 73 4.79 4.60 2.33
N ALA A 74 5.55 5.28 3.20
CA ALA A 74 7.02 5.30 3.16
C ALA A 74 7.65 3.91 3.36
N HIS A 75 6.90 2.96 3.93
CA HIS A 75 7.33 1.59 4.17
C HIS A 75 6.30 0.59 3.62
N ARG A 76 5.57 0.95 2.56
CA ARG A 76 4.53 0.10 1.96
C ARG A 76 5.07 -1.25 1.48
N HIS A 77 6.38 -1.32 1.24
CA HIS A 77 7.10 -2.53 0.85
C HIS A 77 7.49 -3.43 2.03
N LEU A 78 7.52 -2.89 3.26
CA LEU A 78 8.07 -3.60 4.42
C LEU A 78 7.04 -4.46 5.15
N GLY A 79 5.76 -4.11 5.09
CA GLY A 79 4.67 -5.03 5.44
C GLY A 79 4.37 -6.07 4.34
N ALA A 80 5.00 -5.93 3.17
CA ALA A 80 4.90 -6.81 2.00
C ALA A 80 6.11 -7.73 1.87
N SER A 81 6.94 -7.85 2.92
CA SER A 81 8.05 -8.79 2.99
C SER A 81 7.49 -10.20 2.75
N TYR A 82 7.54 -10.62 1.49
CA TYR A 82 7.34 -11.95 0.87
C TYR A 82 6.71 -11.86 -0.54
N GLY A 83 6.28 -10.70 -1.02
CA GLY A 83 5.76 -10.58 -2.38
C GLY A 83 5.71 -9.16 -2.88
N VAL A 84 6.48 -8.91 -3.94
CA VAL A 84 6.46 -7.71 -4.77
C VAL A 84 5.04 -7.49 -5.30
N VAL A 85 4.22 -6.76 -4.56
CA VAL A 85 2.88 -6.37 -4.99
C VAL A 85 2.82 -4.85 -4.94
N GLY A 86 2.94 -4.22 -6.11
CA GLY A 86 2.60 -2.81 -6.30
C GLY A 86 3.70 -1.88 -6.80
N GLU A 87 4.86 -2.37 -7.22
CA GLU A 87 5.79 -1.53 -7.98
C GLU A 87 5.18 -1.20 -9.35
N ARG A 88 4.89 0.07 -9.57
CA ARG A 88 4.47 0.58 -10.88
C ARG A 88 5.68 1.26 -11.49
N ALA A 89 6.28 0.59 -12.48
CA ALA A 89 7.40 1.13 -13.23
C ALA A 89 7.09 2.57 -13.72
N GLY A 90 7.92 3.54 -13.32
CA GLY A 90 7.81 4.95 -13.71
C GLY A 90 6.87 5.84 -12.88
N MET A 91 6.27 5.33 -11.79
CA MET A 91 5.45 6.15 -10.87
C MET A 91 6.05 6.29 -9.47
N ASP A 92 6.88 5.33 -9.07
CA ASP A 92 7.40 5.22 -7.71
C ASP A 92 8.85 5.72 -7.59
N ASP A 93 9.38 6.37 -8.64
CA ASP A 93 10.69 7.00 -8.64
C ASP A 93 10.74 8.19 -7.66
N GLU A 94 11.90 8.34 -7.00
CA GLU A 94 12.12 8.97 -5.69
C GLU A 94 11.65 10.42 -5.50
N VAL A 95 11.03 10.70 -4.35
CA VAL A 95 11.05 12.04 -3.73
C VAL A 95 12.42 12.23 -3.10
N ILE A 96 13.30 12.94 -3.80
CA ILE A 96 14.55 13.46 -3.23
C ILE A 96 14.16 14.47 -2.15
N VAL A 97 14.48 14.17 -0.88
CA VAL A 97 14.36 15.10 0.26
C VAL A 97 15.64 15.92 0.36
#